data_AF-X0Z8H7-F1
#
_entry.id   AF-X0Z8H7-F1
#
_cell.length_a   1.000
_cell.length_b   1.000
_cell.length_c   1.000
_cell.angle_alpha   90.00
_cell.angle_beta   90.00
_cell.angle_gamma   90.00
#
_symmetry.space_group_name_H-M   'P 1'
#
loop_
_entity.id
_entity.type
_entity.pdbx_description
1 polymer ?
#
loop_
_entity_poly.entity_id
_entity_poly.type
_entity_poly.pdbx_seq_one_letter_code
_entity_poly.pdbx_strand_id
1 'polypeptide(L)' 'IPIKIGENEDTFRFWRELYDNGVYANAIISPAVPPGQSLIRTSYMATHTDEEMDEVLSVFEKAGKKIGII' A
#
# COMPACT_ATOMS: atom_id res chain seq x y z
N ILE A 1 -5.87 1.59 -7.51
CA ILE A 1 -4.94 2.60 -8.04
C ILE A 1 -3.50 2.15 -7.73
N PRO A 2 -2.52 2.32 -8.63
CA PRO A 2 -1.12 1.99 -8.34
C PRO A 2 -0.45 3.09 -7.50
N ILE A 3 0.22 2.70 -6.42
CA ILE A 3 0.97 3.57 -5.49
C ILE A 3 2.43 3.15 -5.57
N LYS A 4 3.25 3.97 -6.21
CA LYS A 4 4.68 3.68 -6.43
C LYS A 4 5.44 3.88 -5.13
N ILE A 5 6.23 2.88 -4.75
CA ILE A 5 7.08 2.92 -3.55
C ILE A 5 8.56 2.97 -3.99
N GLY A 6 8.97 2.06 -4.88
CA GLY A 6 10.34 1.99 -5.39
C GLY A 6 10.98 0.64 -5.10
N GLU A 7 11.78 0.55 -4.04
CA GLU A 7 12.51 -0.68 -3.72
C GLU A 7 11.60 -1.79 -3.16
N ASN A 8 12.00 -3.04 -3.39
CA ASN A 8 11.24 -4.21 -2.94
C ASN A 8 11.08 -4.23 -1.41
N GLU A 9 12.14 -3.90 -0.69
CA GLU A 9 12.16 -3.96 0.77
C GLU A 9 11.18 -2.96 1.38
N ASP A 10 11.22 -1.70 0.93
CA ASP A 10 10.28 -0.67 1.38
C ASP A 10 8.83 -1.02 1.00
N THR A 11 8.63 -1.58 -0.20
CA THR A 11 7.30 -2.04 -0.64
C THR A 11 6.76 -3.14 0.28
N PHE A 12 7.58 -4.10 0.67
CA PHE A 12 7.17 -5.18 1.58
C PHE A 12 6.93 -4.68 3.00
N ARG A 13 7.76 -3.76 3.50
CA ARG A 13 7.58 -3.16 4.82
C ARG A 13 6.28 -2.36 4.87
N PHE A 14 6.02 -1.55 3.83
CA PHE A 14 4.76 -0.83 3.70
C PHE A 14 3.56 -1.77 3.64
N TRP A 15 3.63 -2.79 2.77
CA TRP A 15 2.57 -3.78 2.62
C TRP A 15 2.26 -4.49 3.95
N ARG A 16 3.29 -4.88 4.71
CA ARG A 16 3.13 -5.52 6.01
C ARG A 16 2.45 -4.59 7.01
N GLU A 17 2.85 -3.32 7.08
CA GLU A 17 2.21 -2.35 7.96
C GLU A 17 0.73 -2.13 7.61
N LEU A 18 0.39 -2.05 6.32
CA LEU A 18 -1.01 -1.98 5.90
C LEU A 18 -1.78 -3.24 6.36
N TYR A 19 -1.21 -4.42 6.11
CA TYR A 19 -1.82 -5.70 6.45
C TYR A 19 -2.05 -5.87 7.95
N ASP A 20 -1.06 -5.54 8.77
CA ASP A 20 -1.13 -5.63 10.24
C ASP A 20 -2.15 -4.65 10.84
N ASN A 21 -2.48 -3.57 10.11
CA ASN A 21 -3.54 -2.62 10.47
C ASN A 21 -4.90 -2.92 9.77
N GLY A 22 -5.06 -4.12 9.20
CA GLY A 22 -6.33 -4.59 8.64
C GLY A 22 -6.59 -4.22 7.18
N VAL A 23 -5.64 -3.58 6.50
CA VAL A 23 -5.79 -3.16 5.09
C VAL A 23 -5.00 -4.08 4.17
N TYR A 24 -5.72 -4.84 3.35
CA TYR A 24 -5.13 -5.68 2.32
C TYR A 24 -5.03 -4.95 0.97
N ALA A 25 -3.82 -4.92 0.41
CA ALA A 25 -3.58 -4.48 -0.96
C ALA A 25 -2.53 -5.36 -1.63
N ASN A 26 -2.46 -5.34 -2.95
CA ASN A 26 -1.53 -6.20 -3.68
C ASN A 26 -0.16 -5.52 -3.84
N ALA A 27 0.90 -6.09 -3.28
CA ALA A 27 2.26 -5.68 -3.59
C ALA A 27 2.70 -6.28 -4.93
N ILE A 28 3.16 -5.43 -5.84
CA ILE A 28 3.69 -5.82 -7.14
C ILE A 28 5.19 -5.51 -7.12
N ILE A 29 5.99 -6.56 -7.27
CA ILE A 29 7.44 -6.53 -7.19
C ILE A 29 8.08 -7.18 -8.42
N SER A 30 9.40 -7.02 -8.56
CA SER A 30 10.17 -7.72 -9.60
C SER A 30 9.98 -9.25 -9.51
N PRO A 31 9.79 -9.97 -10.64
CA PRO A 31 9.98 -9.55 -12.04
C PRO A 31 8.74 -8.94 -12.72
N ALA A 32 7.61 -8.77 -12.03
CA ALA A 32 6.39 -8.23 -12.63
C ALA A 32 6.49 -6.74 -12.99
N VAL A 33 7.40 -6.02 -12.35
CA VAL A 33 7.82 -4.65 -12.66
C VAL A 33 9.35 -4.56 -12.74
N PRO A 34 9.91 -3.56 -13.43
CA PRO A 34 11.36 -3.33 -13.42
C PRO A 34 11.90 -3.19 -11.99
N PRO A 35 13.16 -3.60 -11.74
CA PRO A 35 13.82 -3.36 -10.44
C PRO A 35 13.76 -1.88 -10.04
N GLY A 36 13.54 -1.61 -8.75
CA GLY A 36 13.38 -0.25 -8.21
C GLY A 36 12.06 0.44 -8.56
N GLN A 37 11.09 -0.28 -9.15
CA GLN A 37 9.76 0.25 -9.49
C GLN A 37 8.61 -0.52 -8.85
N SER A 38 8.85 -1.11 -7.69
CA SER A 38 7.84 -1.82 -6.90
C SER A 38 6.78 -0.87 -6.36
N LEU A 39 5.55 -1.39 -6.29
CA LEU A 39 4.37 -0.59 -6.03
C LEU A 39 3.29 -1.40 -5.33
N ILE A 40 2.39 -0.71 -4.62
CA ILE A 40 1.16 -1.29 -4.08
C ILE A 40 0.01 -0.95 -5.01
N ARG A 41 -0.77 -1.95 -5.41
CA ARG A 41 -1.99 -1.77 -6.20
C ARG A 41 -3.21 -1.95 -5.31
N THR A 42 -3.95 -0.86 -5.11
CA THR A 42 -5.28 -0.89 -4.51
C THR A 42 -6.34 -1.21 -5.57
N SER A 43 -7.45 -1.82 -5.15
CA SER A 43 -8.64 -2.06 -5.98
C SER A 43 -9.85 -1.67 -5.16
N TYR A 44 -10.66 -0.75 -5.68
CA TYR A 44 -11.87 -0.28 -4.99
C TYR A 44 -13.09 -0.94 -5.62
N MET A 45 -14.09 -1.22 -4.79
CA MET A 45 -15.36 -1.81 -5.19
C MET A 45 -16.48 -0.85 -4.78
N ALA A 46 -17.59 -0.83 -5.53
CA ALA A 46 -18.76 0.00 -5.23
C ALA A 46 -19.43 -0.31 -3.88
N THR A 47 -19.06 -1.42 -3.24
CA THR A 47 -19.54 -1.83 -1.93
C THR A 47 -18.79 -1.19 -0.76
N HIS A 48 -17.68 -0.49 -1.00
CA HIS A 48 -16.98 0.19 0.08
C HIS A 48 -17.77 1.43 0.52
N THR A 49 -17.84 1.67 1.83
CA THR A 49 -18.43 2.89 2.38
C THR A 49 -17.39 4.00 2.51
N ASP A 50 -17.85 5.24 2.68
CA ASP A 50 -16.96 6.39 2.89
C ASP A 50 -16.16 6.22 4.20
N GLU A 51 -16.77 5.64 5.24
CA GLU A 51 -16.09 5.38 6.52
C GLU A 51 -14.97 4.32 6.39
N GLU A 52 -15.19 3.26 5.61
CA GLU A 52 -14.14 2.26 5.32
C GLU A 52 -13.00 2.90 4.54
N MET A 53 -13.31 3.82 3.62
CA MET A 53 -12.31 4.57 2.85
C MET A 53 -11.50 5.51 3.74
N ASP A 54 -12.13 6.20 4.69
CA ASP A 54 -11.45 7.06 5.66
C ASP A 54 -10.52 6.26 6.59
N GLU A 55 -10.94 5.07 7.03
CA GLU A 55 -10.11 4.17 7.81
C GLU A 55 -8.87 3.73 7.01
N VAL A 56 -9.07 3.30 5.75
CA VAL A 56 -7.98 2.94 4.85
C VAL A 56 -7.01 4.11 4.69
N LEU A 57 -7.49 5.33 4.44
CA LEU A 57 -6.64 6.50 4.29
C LEU A 57 -5.84 6.80 5.57
N SER A 58 -6.44 6.65 6.75
CA SER A 58 -5.76 6.82 8.04
C SER A 58 -4.64 5.78 8.23
N VAL A 59 -4.90 4.53 7.87
CA VAL A 59 -3.89 3.46 7.93
C VAL A 59 -2.75 3.73 6.95
N PHE A 60 -3.06 4.17 5.73
CA PHE A 60 -2.05 4.55 4.73
C PHE A 60 -1.16 5.70 5.22
N GLU A 61 -1.74 6.73 5.84
CA GLU A 61 -0.98 7.85 6.42
C GLU A 61 -0.04 7.38 7.54
N LYS A 62 -0.56 6.57 8.48
CA LYS A 62 0.23 6.01 9.60
C LYS A 62 1.37 5.14 9.10
N ALA A 63 1.08 4.21 8.19
CA ALA A 63 2.08 3.31 7.61
C ALA A 63 3.13 4.11 6.83
N GLY A 64 2.71 5.07 6.01
CA GLY A 64 3.60 5.89 5.18
C GLY A 64 4.58 6.72 6.00
N LYS A 65 4.10 7.37 7.07
CA LYS A 65 4.95 8.11 8.02
C LYS A 65 5.92 7.21 8.77
N LYS A 66 5.47 6.00 9.17
CA LYS A 66 6.30 5.04 9.92
C LYS A 66 7.51 4.57 9.13
N ILE A 67 7.35 4.38 7.83
CA ILE A 67 8.44 3.93 6.94
C ILE A 67 9.19 5.08 6.26
N GLY A 68 8.70 6.32 6.38
CA GLY A 68 9.36 7.51 5.85
C GLY A 68 9.13 7.78 4.36
N ILE A 69 7.98 7.35 3.80
CA ILE A 69 7.61 7.60 2.40
C ILE A 69 6.62 8.76 2.21
N ILE A 70 6.01 9.24 3.31
CA ILE A 70 5.11 10.41 3.39
C ILE A 70 5.66 11.35 4.47
#